data_AF-A0A359KF45-F1
#
_entry.id   AF-A0A359KF45-F1
#
_cell.length_a   1.000
_cell.length_b   1.000
_cell.length_c   1.000
_cell.angle_alpha   90.00
_cell.angle_beta   90.00
_cell.angle_gamma   90.00
#
_symmetry.space_group_name_H-M   'P 1'
#
loop_
_entity.id
_entity.type
_entity.pdbx_description
1 polymer ?
#
loop_
_entity_poly.entity_id
_entity_poly.type
_entity_poly.pdbx_seq_one_letter_code
_entity_poly.pdbx_strand_id
1 'polypeptide(L)'
;MAANAGVRDVRLLDPSIGYLRLSAFYAPDQAEPKLRAALLLLQDARGLILDLRQNGGGDADTANLLLSSLIDPKTTSVQSIETRSGLTPQALSTTSLPRFPSDRPVVVLVDRRTGSAAEFLAYSLQHEKRAIVIGSRTGGAAHMIGEPTRLPHSLSITIPNGRPVNHKTGGDWERLGVTPDQNGGDDPLHVARRWIETQDALGQGAR
;
A
#
# COMPACT_ATOMS: atom_id res chain seq x y z
N MET A 1 -0.70 22.38 -7.61
CA MET A 1 -0.01 21.20 -7.03
C MET A 1 -0.49 21.03 -5.59
N ALA A 2 -0.83 19.82 -5.16
CA ALA A 2 -1.21 19.59 -3.76
C ALA A 2 0.05 19.62 -2.89
N ALA A 3 0.14 20.58 -1.96
CA ALA A 3 1.35 20.87 -1.17
C ALA A 3 1.92 19.68 -0.37
N ASN A 4 1.10 18.64 -0.13
CA ASN A 4 1.44 17.53 0.76
C ASN A 4 1.68 16.19 0.04
N ALA A 5 1.66 16.16 -1.31
CA ALA A 5 1.93 14.97 -2.11
C ALA A 5 1.19 13.69 -1.66
N GLY A 6 -0.07 13.84 -1.25
CA GLY A 6 -0.93 12.73 -0.82
C GLY A 6 -0.89 12.41 0.69
N VAL A 7 0.09 12.90 1.44
CA VAL A 7 0.15 12.75 2.91
C VAL A 7 -0.90 13.65 3.56
N ARG A 8 -1.85 13.05 4.28
CA ARG A 8 -2.98 13.78 4.89
C ARG A 8 -2.91 13.91 6.39
N ASP A 9 -2.35 12.91 7.06
CA ASP A 9 -2.19 12.90 8.51
C ASP A 9 -0.98 12.05 8.87
N VAL A 10 -0.20 12.53 9.84
CA VAL A 10 0.94 11.82 10.42
C VAL A 10 0.97 12.13 11.90
N ARG A 11 0.82 11.12 12.76
CA ARG A 11 0.84 11.32 14.21
C ARG A 11 1.14 10.04 14.97
N LEU A 12 1.58 10.20 16.21
CA LEU A 12 1.67 9.14 17.20
C LEU A 12 0.35 9.09 17.98
N LEU A 13 -0.28 7.93 17.99
CA LEU A 13 -1.46 7.62 18.80
C LEU A 13 -1.00 6.96 20.09
N ASP A 14 -1.65 7.20 21.22
CA ASP A 14 -1.30 6.51 22.46
C ASP A 14 -1.56 4.99 22.35
N PRO A 15 -0.68 4.11 22.86
CA PRO A 15 0.61 4.39 23.52
C PRO A 15 1.83 4.28 22.56
N SER A 16 1.99 5.26 21.65
CA SER A 16 3.04 5.31 20.60
C SER A 16 2.84 4.37 19.41
N ILE A 17 1.61 4.29 18.88
CA ILE A 17 1.30 3.67 17.59
C ILE A 17 1.40 4.74 16.50
N GLY A 18 2.21 4.51 15.48
CA GLY A 18 2.35 5.42 14.36
C GLY A 18 1.14 5.33 13.45
N TYR A 19 0.63 6.48 13.02
CA TYR A 19 -0.48 6.57 12.08
C TYR A 19 -0.07 7.44 10.90
N LEU A 20 -0.16 6.88 9.70
CA LEU A 20 0.12 7.56 8.43
C LEU A 20 -1.08 7.40 7.51
N ARG A 21 -1.73 8.50 7.13
CA ARG A 21 -2.83 8.50 6.17
C ARG A 21 -2.40 9.06 4.82
N LEU A 22 -2.61 8.28 3.77
CA LEU A 22 -2.34 8.66 2.38
C LEU A 22 -3.65 8.70 1.59
N SER A 23 -3.91 9.79 0.86
CA SER A 23 -5.11 9.90 0.01
C SER A 23 -4.87 9.59 -1.47
N ALA A 24 -3.61 9.57 -1.90
CA ALA A 24 -3.18 9.31 -3.27
C ALA A 24 -1.66 9.06 -3.29
N PHE A 25 -1.17 8.44 -4.36
CA PHE A 25 0.25 8.31 -4.66
C PHE A 25 0.63 9.31 -5.75
N TYR A 26 1.42 10.33 -5.38
CA TYR A 26 1.99 11.31 -6.32
C TYR A 26 3.30 10.78 -6.88
N ALA A 27 3.88 11.46 -7.89
CA ALA A 27 5.17 11.09 -8.44
C ALA A 27 6.28 11.09 -7.36
N PRO A 28 7.30 10.21 -7.47
CA PRO A 28 8.31 10.03 -6.42
C PRO A 28 9.05 11.31 -6.01
N ASP A 29 9.36 12.19 -6.97
CA ASP A 29 10.03 13.47 -6.75
C ASP A 29 9.23 14.41 -5.82
N GLN A 30 7.90 14.31 -5.85
CA GLN A 30 6.98 15.07 -5.00
C GLN A 30 6.73 14.38 -3.66
N ALA A 31 6.55 13.05 -3.69
CA ALA A 31 6.11 12.27 -2.54
C ALA A 31 7.25 11.89 -1.58
N GLU A 32 8.44 11.57 -2.10
CA GLU A 32 9.56 11.06 -1.30
C GLU A 32 9.92 11.97 -0.13
N PRO A 33 10.09 13.29 -0.27
CA PRO A 33 10.46 14.15 0.86
C PRO A 33 9.41 14.13 1.98
N LYS A 34 8.12 14.00 1.63
CA LYS A 34 7.01 13.98 2.59
C LYS A 34 6.91 12.62 3.29
N LEU A 35 7.05 11.53 2.53
CA LEU A 35 7.07 10.16 3.06
C LEU A 35 8.29 9.93 3.96
N ARG A 36 9.47 10.44 3.58
CA ARG A 36 10.68 10.39 4.41
C ARG A 36 10.46 11.06 5.75
N ALA A 37 9.92 12.28 5.76
CA ALA A 37 9.65 13.00 7.00
C ALA A 37 8.63 12.25 7.89
N ALA A 38 7.57 11.69 7.28
CA ALA A 38 6.59 10.91 8.00
C ALA A 38 7.19 9.64 8.62
N LEU A 39 7.98 8.88 7.85
CA LEU A 39 8.60 7.65 8.33
C LEU A 39 9.66 7.91 9.40
N LEU A 40 10.43 9.01 9.31
CA LEU A 40 11.34 9.43 10.38
C LEU A 40 10.58 9.72 11.69
N LEU A 41 9.46 10.43 11.62
CA LEU A 41 8.63 10.72 12.79
C LEU A 41 8.07 9.45 13.44
N LEU A 42 7.75 8.44 12.62
CA LEU A 42 7.11 7.21 13.06
C LEU A 42 8.10 6.06 13.34
N GLN A 43 9.40 6.23 13.09
CA GLN A 43 10.40 5.15 13.13
C GLN A 43 10.50 4.46 14.50
N ASP A 44 10.17 5.18 15.58
CA ASP A 44 10.25 4.73 16.97
C ASP A 44 8.89 4.26 17.53
N ALA A 45 7.83 4.30 16.70
CA ALA A 45 6.51 3.81 17.09
C ALA A 45 6.48 2.30 17.28
N ARG A 46 5.70 1.81 18.24
CA ARG A 46 5.54 0.38 18.57
C ARG A 46 4.89 -0.43 17.45
N GLY A 47 4.18 0.23 16.54
CA GLY A 47 3.58 -0.34 15.35
C GLY A 47 3.14 0.77 14.41
N LEU A 48 2.81 0.42 13.17
CA LEU A 48 2.39 1.36 12.13
C LEU A 48 1.00 1.01 11.63
N ILE A 49 0.11 1.99 11.62
CA ILE A 49 -1.17 1.95 10.91
C ILE A 49 -1.02 2.82 9.66
N LEU A 50 -1.04 2.17 8.49
CA LEU A 50 -1.08 2.81 7.19
C LEU A 50 -2.52 2.90 6.72
N ASP A 51 -3.09 4.10 6.73
CA ASP A 51 -4.47 4.33 6.31
C ASP A 51 -4.58 4.70 4.83
N LEU A 52 -5.06 3.75 4.04
CA LEU A 52 -5.33 3.85 2.59
C LEU A 52 -6.83 3.92 2.28
N ARG A 53 -7.69 4.10 3.29
CA ARG A 53 -9.12 4.36 3.07
C ARG A 53 -9.28 5.63 2.24
N GLN A 54 -10.18 5.58 1.27
CA GLN A 54 -10.43 6.66 0.32
C GLN A 54 -9.23 7.00 -0.60
N ASN A 55 -8.22 6.13 -0.69
CA ASN A 55 -7.07 6.30 -1.57
C ASN A 55 -7.27 5.56 -2.91
N GLY A 56 -7.63 6.29 -3.96
CA GLY A 56 -7.87 5.70 -5.29
C GLY A 56 -6.62 5.21 -6.03
N GLY A 57 -5.42 5.33 -5.43
CA GLY A 57 -4.15 4.94 -6.03
C GLY A 57 -3.35 6.14 -6.53
N GLY A 58 -2.76 6.00 -7.72
CA GLY A 58 -1.86 6.99 -8.31
C GLY A 58 -0.59 6.32 -8.83
N ASP A 59 0.54 6.96 -8.60
CA ASP A 59 1.84 6.52 -9.08
C ASP A 59 2.30 5.21 -8.40
N ALA A 60 2.57 4.19 -9.22
CA ALA A 60 2.98 2.87 -8.75
C ALA A 60 4.41 2.85 -8.20
N ASP A 61 5.30 3.72 -8.68
CA ASP A 61 6.69 3.79 -8.22
C ASP A 61 6.76 4.35 -6.80
N THR A 62 5.89 5.30 -6.45
CA THR A 62 5.79 5.79 -5.07
C THR A 62 5.23 4.71 -4.12
N ALA A 63 4.25 3.92 -4.57
CA ALA A 63 3.77 2.78 -3.79
C ALA A 63 4.87 1.71 -3.63
N ASN A 64 5.66 1.46 -4.67
CA ASN A 64 6.80 0.54 -4.66
C ASN A 64 7.92 1.02 -3.72
N LEU A 65 8.22 2.33 -3.73
CA LEU A 65 9.18 2.96 -2.83
C LEU A 65 8.75 2.84 -1.36
N LEU A 66 7.47 3.04 -1.06
CA LEU A 66 6.95 2.85 0.29
C LEU A 66 6.97 1.37 0.68
N LEU A 67 6.58 0.46 -0.22
CA LEU A 67 6.66 -0.98 -0.01
C LEU A 67 8.09 -1.42 0.35
N SER A 68 9.10 -0.96 -0.39
CA SER A 68 10.49 -1.34 -0.19
C SER A 68 11.05 -0.89 1.16
N SER A 69 10.48 0.17 1.77
CA SER A 69 10.81 0.64 3.12
C SER A 69 10.19 -0.21 4.23
N LEU A 70 9.16 -1.00 3.91
CA LEU A 70 8.37 -1.77 4.85
C LEU A 70 8.66 -3.28 4.80
N ILE A 71 9.24 -3.83 3.75
CA ILE A 71 9.50 -5.27 3.66
C ILE A 71 10.99 -5.63 3.87
N ASP A 72 11.29 -6.93 3.86
CA ASP A 72 12.66 -7.44 3.98
C ASP A 72 13.57 -6.80 2.90
N PRO A 73 14.70 -6.17 3.29
CA PRO A 73 15.65 -5.58 2.33
C PRO A 73 16.23 -6.58 1.32
N LYS A 74 16.13 -7.89 1.56
CA LYS A 74 16.55 -8.95 0.63
C LYS A 74 15.52 -9.23 -0.46
N THR A 75 14.27 -8.78 -0.30
CA THR A 75 13.26 -8.94 -1.35
C THR A 75 13.60 -7.99 -2.50
N THR A 76 13.75 -8.54 -3.70
CA THR A 76 14.10 -7.78 -4.92
C THR A 76 12.89 -7.50 -5.81
N SER A 77 11.83 -8.29 -5.71
CA SER A 77 10.59 -8.14 -6.49
C SER A 77 9.43 -8.91 -5.85
N VAL A 78 8.24 -8.31 -5.83
CA VAL A 78 6.99 -8.94 -5.33
C VAL A 78 6.00 -9.29 -6.44
N GLN A 79 6.18 -8.74 -7.64
CA GLN A 79 5.28 -8.95 -8.77
C GLN A 79 6.00 -8.83 -10.10
N SER A 80 5.40 -9.45 -11.11
CA SER A 80 5.71 -9.25 -12.52
C SER A 80 4.55 -8.56 -13.22
N ILE A 81 4.80 -7.88 -14.34
CA ILE A 81 3.74 -7.37 -15.21
C ILE A 81 3.63 -8.29 -16.42
N GLU A 82 2.46 -8.85 -16.59
CA GLU A 82 2.11 -9.60 -17.80
C GLU A 82 1.50 -8.64 -18.81
N THR A 83 2.11 -8.58 -19.98
CA THR A 83 1.65 -7.83 -21.16
C THR A 83 1.50 -8.80 -22.33
N ARG A 84 1.00 -8.31 -23.47
CA ARG A 84 0.97 -9.11 -24.70
C ARG A 84 2.35 -9.57 -25.17
N SER A 85 3.43 -8.87 -24.80
CA SER A 85 4.80 -9.22 -25.16
C SER A 85 5.46 -10.20 -24.17
N GLY A 86 4.80 -10.54 -23.07
CA GLY A 86 5.30 -11.48 -22.08
C GLY A 86 5.26 -10.95 -20.66
N LEU A 87 5.91 -11.69 -19.76
CA LEU A 87 5.95 -11.45 -18.33
C LEU A 87 7.29 -10.80 -17.93
N THR A 88 7.24 -9.65 -17.26
CA THR A 88 8.44 -8.90 -16.84
C THR A 88 8.44 -8.63 -15.33
N PRO A 89 9.40 -9.19 -14.57
CA PRO A 89 9.56 -8.88 -13.14
C PRO A 89 9.73 -7.39 -12.89
N GLN A 90 9.05 -6.87 -11.87
CA GLN A 90 9.20 -5.47 -11.45
C GLN A 90 10.15 -5.40 -10.27
N ALA A 91 11.31 -4.77 -10.47
CA ALA A 91 12.24 -4.55 -9.39
C ALA A 91 11.60 -3.67 -8.31
N LEU A 92 11.90 -3.95 -7.05
CA LEU A 92 11.64 -3.01 -5.98
C LEU A 92 12.63 -1.84 -6.06
N SER A 93 12.16 -0.64 -5.76
CA SER A 93 13.00 0.54 -5.69
C SER A 93 14.09 0.33 -4.62
N THR A 94 15.32 0.71 -4.94
CA THR A 94 16.36 0.93 -3.93
C THR A 94 15.83 1.98 -2.97
N THR A 95 15.45 1.57 -1.76
CA THR A 95 14.69 2.46 -0.88
C THR A 95 15.57 3.62 -0.44
N SER A 96 15.15 4.82 -0.78
CA SER A 96 15.69 6.06 -0.25
C SER A 96 15.06 6.37 1.12
N LEU A 97 13.88 5.82 1.41
CA LEU A 97 13.11 6.07 2.63
C LEU A 97 13.70 5.39 3.88
N PRO A 98 13.49 5.95 5.08
CA PRO A 98 13.79 5.25 6.33
C PRO A 98 13.01 3.94 6.42
N ARG A 99 13.67 2.86 6.86
CA ARG A 99 13.00 1.57 7.03
C ARG A 99 12.24 1.52 8.34
N PHE A 100 11.00 1.03 8.29
CA PHE A 100 10.25 0.74 9.51
C PHE A 100 10.72 -0.62 10.10
N PRO A 101 11.04 -0.69 11.41
CA PRO A 101 11.61 -1.89 12.03
C PRO A 101 10.83 -3.17 11.71
N SER A 102 11.52 -4.23 11.31
CA SER A 102 10.89 -5.47 10.82
C SER A 102 10.17 -6.28 11.89
N ASP A 103 10.54 -6.10 13.15
CA ASP A 103 9.95 -6.74 14.32
C ASP A 103 8.68 -6.02 14.82
N ARG A 104 8.35 -4.85 14.25
CA ARG A 104 7.17 -4.08 14.66
C ARG A 104 5.97 -4.30 13.74
N PRO A 105 4.76 -4.48 14.31
CA PRO A 105 3.54 -4.76 13.57
C PRO A 105 3.15 -3.63 12.62
N VAL A 106 2.62 -4.00 11.46
CA VAL A 106 2.03 -3.07 10.49
C VAL A 106 0.60 -3.48 10.21
N VAL A 107 -0.31 -2.51 10.18
CA VAL A 107 -1.71 -2.66 9.77
C VAL A 107 -1.97 -1.74 8.59
N VAL A 108 -2.66 -2.24 7.56
CA VAL A 108 -3.14 -1.42 6.45
C VAL A 108 -4.65 -1.29 6.55
N LEU A 109 -5.15 -0.06 6.64
CA LEU A 109 -6.60 0.20 6.58
C LEU A 109 -7.03 0.44 5.14
N VAL A 110 -8.09 -0.24 4.72
CA VAL A 110 -8.63 -0.15 3.36
C VAL A 110 -10.16 -0.04 3.35
N ASP A 111 -10.70 0.53 2.28
CA ASP A 111 -12.13 0.54 2.02
C ASP A 111 -12.46 0.37 0.53
N ARG A 112 -13.76 0.38 0.19
CA ARG A 112 -14.24 0.28 -1.20
C ARG A 112 -13.70 1.35 -2.15
N ARG A 113 -13.14 2.44 -1.63
CA ARG A 113 -12.53 3.52 -2.42
C ARG A 113 -11.00 3.40 -2.51
N THR A 114 -10.41 2.43 -1.81
CA THR A 114 -9.02 2.03 -2.02
C THR A 114 -8.88 1.41 -3.42
N GLY A 115 -7.97 1.93 -4.23
CA GLY A 115 -7.82 1.58 -5.65
C GLY A 115 -6.37 1.50 -6.11
N SER A 116 -6.10 0.75 -7.18
CA SER A 116 -4.87 0.83 -7.99
C SER A 116 -3.57 0.74 -7.17
N ALA A 117 -2.67 1.73 -7.23
CA ALA A 117 -1.41 1.70 -6.48
C ALA A 117 -1.58 1.49 -4.95
N ALA A 118 -2.71 1.92 -4.38
CA ALA A 118 -3.03 1.65 -2.98
C ALA A 118 -3.38 0.19 -2.72
N GLU A 119 -4.07 -0.45 -3.67
CA GLU A 119 -4.36 -1.88 -3.63
C GLU A 119 -3.08 -2.70 -3.85
N PHE A 120 -2.20 -2.28 -4.77
CA PHE A 120 -0.88 -2.90 -4.94
C PHE A 120 -0.11 -2.95 -3.62
N LEU A 121 -0.04 -1.83 -2.90
CA LEU A 121 0.66 -1.74 -1.62
C LEU A 121 0.00 -2.65 -0.57
N ALA A 122 -1.32 -2.59 -0.42
CA ALA A 122 -2.06 -3.43 0.53
C ALA A 122 -1.89 -4.92 0.23
N TYR A 123 -2.10 -5.33 -1.02
CA TYR A 123 -2.00 -6.71 -1.48
C TYR A 123 -0.58 -7.27 -1.31
N SER A 124 0.44 -6.49 -1.67
CA SER A 124 1.83 -6.90 -1.52
C SER A 124 2.23 -7.07 -0.06
N LEU A 125 1.89 -6.11 0.81
CA LEU A 125 2.19 -6.20 2.25
C LEU A 125 1.47 -7.38 2.91
N GLN A 126 0.24 -7.66 2.51
CA GLN A 126 -0.55 -8.79 2.99
C GLN A 126 0.12 -10.12 2.63
N HIS A 127 0.45 -10.31 1.35
CA HIS A 127 0.99 -11.59 0.87
C HIS A 127 2.47 -11.81 1.18
N GLU A 128 3.24 -10.75 1.41
CA GLU A 128 4.57 -10.83 2.04
C GLU A 128 4.49 -11.05 3.56
N LYS A 129 3.27 -11.18 4.13
CA LYS A 129 3.02 -11.35 5.57
C LYS A 129 3.64 -10.24 6.43
N ARG A 130 3.83 -9.05 5.85
CA ARG A 130 4.39 -7.89 6.54
C ARG A 130 3.32 -7.10 7.30
N ALA A 131 2.10 -7.09 6.79
CA ALA A 131 0.99 -6.38 7.40
C ALA A 131 -0.29 -7.20 7.38
N ILE A 132 -1.17 -6.93 8.35
CA ILE A 132 -2.57 -7.34 8.28
C ILE A 132 -3.40 -6.23 7.60
N VAL A 133 -4.35 -6.62 6.76
CA VAL A 133 -5.28 -5.70 6.10
C VAL A 133 -6.61 -5.70 6.84
N ILE A 134 -7.05 -4.52 7.28
CA ILE A 134 -8.29 -4.36 8.06
C ILE A 134 -9.21 -3.36 7.35
N GLY A 135 -10.49 -3.69 7.25
CA GLY A 135 -11.49 -2.78 6.68
C GLY A 135 -12.55 -3.48 5.86
N SER A 136 -12.75 -3.01 4.62
CA SER A 136 -13.68 -3.62 3.66
C SER A 136 -13.01 -3.88 2.32
N ARG A 137 -13.58 -4.80 1.52
CA ARG A 137 -13.10 -5.13 0.17
C ARG A 137 -12.89 -3.86 -0.67
N THR A 138 -11.75 -3.79 -1.34
CA THR A 138 -11.33 -2.62 -2.14
C THR A 138 -11.95 -2.60 -3.54
N GLY A 139 -11.62 -1.58 -4.34
CA GLY A 139 -12.28 -1.28 -5.62
C GLY A 139 -11.99 -2.26 -6.77
N GLY A 140 -10.85 -2.95 -6.75
CA GLY A 140 -10.47 -3.94 -7.76
C GLY A 140 -9.91 -3.36 -9.06
N ALA A 141 -9.07 -2.33 -8.98
CA ALA A 141 -8.48 -1.64 -10.13
C ALA A 141 -6.99 -1.98 -10.32
N ALA A 142 -6.67 -3.23 -10.67
CA ALA A 142 -5.31 -3.73 -10.78
C ALA A 142 -4.67 -3.51 -12.16
N HIS A 143 -5.46 -3.56 -13.23
CA HIS A 143 -4.92 -3.61 -14.59
C HIS A 143 -4.47 -2.23 -15.07
N MET A 144 -3.29 -2.20 -15.69
CA MET A 144 -2.71 -0.98 -16.23
C MET A 144 -3.44 -0.57 -17.49
N ILE A 145 -3.76 0.72 -17.54
CA ILE A 145 -4.34 1.36 -18.71
C ILE A 145 -3.31 2.29 -19.34
N GLY A 146 -3.19 2.24 -20.67
CA GLY A 146 -2.43 3.22 -21.42
C GLY A 146 -3.25 4.47 -21.74
N GLU A 147 -2.65 5.36 -22.53
CA GLU A 147 -3.34 6.52 -23.06
C GLU A 147 -4.58 6.13 -23.88
N PRO A 148 -5.73 6.82 -23.71
CA PRO A 148 -6.91 6.57 -24.51
C PRO A 148 -6.61 6.74 -26.00
N THR A 149 -6.97 5.76 -26.81
CA THR A 149 -6.91 5.88 -28.26
C THR A 149 -8.14 6.66 -28.74
N ARG A 150 -7.90 7.80 -29.40
CA ARG A 150 -8.98 8.59 -30.01
C ARG A 150 -9.54 7.88 -31.23
N LEU A 151 -10.85 7.85 -31.32
CA LEU A 151 -11.63 7.30 -32.43
C LEU A 151 -12.37 8.44 -33.15
N PRO A 152 -12.93 8.20 -34.36
CA PRO A 152 -13.82 9.16 -35.01
C PRO A 152 -15.01 9.57 -34.12
N HIS A 153 -15.61 10.71 -34.45
CA HIS A 153 -16.82 11.21 -33.80
C HIS A 153 -16.67 11.47 -32.29
N SER A 154 -15.48 11.93 -31.88
CA SER A 154 -15.17 12.26 -30.47
C SER A 154 -15.27 11.09 -29.50
N LEU A 155 -15.19 9.87 -30.00
CA LEU A 155 -15.12 8.66 -29.18
C LEU A 155 -13.67 8.39 -28.76
N SER A 156 -13.51 7.67 -27.65
CA SER A 156 -12.21 7.17 -27.20
C SER A 156 -12.35 5.77 -26.62
N ILE A 157 -11.33 4.95 -26.80
CA ILE A 157 -11.24 3.63 -26.19
C ILE A 157 -9.97 3.54 -25.35
N THR A 158 -10.10 2.97 -24.16
CA THR A 158 -8.97 2.61 -23.30
C THR A 158 -8.97 1.10 -23.14
N ILE A 159 -7.85 0.47 -23.48
CA ILE A 159 -7.69 -0.99 -23.41
C ILE A 159 -6.59 -1.25 -22.40
N PRO A 160 -6.84 -2.06 -21.36
CA PRO A 160 -5.78 -2.49 -20.46
C PRO A 160 -4.67 -3.19 -21.24
N ASN A 161 -3.42 -2.82 -20.98
CA ASN A 161 -2.25 -3.29 -21.72
C ASN A 161 -1.31 -4.15 -20.88
N GLY A 162 -1.56 -4.25 -19.56
CA GLY A 162 -0.85 -5.15 -18.68
C GLY A 162 -1.61 -5.42 -17.40
N ARG A 163 -1.31 -6.55 -16.77
CA ARG A 163 -1.81 -6.91 -15.44
C ARG A 163 -0.65 -7.27 -14.51
N PRO A 164 -0.72 -6.93 -13.22
CA PRO A 164 0.24 -7.43 -12.25
C PRO A 164 0.03 -8.94 -12.05
N VAL A 165 1.09 -9.64 -11.68
CA VAL A 165 1.07 -11.04 -11.25
C VAL A 165 1.95 -11.11 -10.02
N ASN A 166 1.32 -11.21 -8.85
CA ASN A 166 2.06 -11.31 -7.59
C ASN A 166 2.76 -12.66 -7.47
N HIS A 167 4.01 -12.66 -7.01
CA HIS A 167 4.86 -13.85 -6.98
C HIS A 167 4.43 -14.90 -5.94
N LYS A 168 3.67 -14.51 -4.92
CA LYS A 168 3.17 -15.43 -3.88
C LYS A 168 1.82 -16.03 -4.25
N THR A 169 0.95 -15.26 -4.88
CA THR A 169 -0.42 -15.72 -5.21
C THR A 169 -0.58 -16.23 -6.63
N GLY A 170 0.31 -15.85 -7.55
CA GLY A 170 0.18 -16.14 -8.98
C GLY A 170 -0.94 -15.35 -9.68
N GLY A 171 -1.59 -14.41 -8.97
CA GLY A 171 -2.75 -13.66 -9.46
C GLY A 171 -2.67 -12.16 -9.16
N ASP A 172 -3.82 -11.50 -9.31
CA ASP A 172 -4.03 -10.07 -9.03
C ASP A 172 -5.36 -9.82 -8.32
N TRP A 173 -5.67 -8.54 -8.06
CA TRP A 173 -6.88 -8.09 -7.37
C TRP A 173 -7.93 -7.47 -8.32
N GLU A 174 -7.79 -7.60 -9.64
CA GLU A 174 -8.72 -6.99 -10.61
C GLU A 174 -10.15 -7.48 -10.38
N ARG A 175 -11.13 -6.57 -10.38
CA ARG A 175 -12.58 -6.76 -10.11
C ARG A 175 -12.93 -7.28 -8.72
N LEU A 176 -12.06 -8.08 -8.09
CA LEU A 176 -12.29 -8.69 -6.78
C LEU A 176 -11.88 -7.75 -5.64
N GLY A 177 -10.90 -6.87 -5.89
CA GLY A 177 -10.24 -6.10 -4.84
C GLY A 177 -9.43 -6.97 -3.88
N VAL A 178 -8.64 -6.30 -3.06
CA VAL A 178 -7.98 -6.87 -1.89
C VAL A 178 -9.05 -7.23 -0.87
N THR A 179 -9.04 -8.50 -0.44
CA THR A 179 -9.92 -8.96 0.62
C THR A 179 -9.22 -8.72 1.96
N PRO A 180 -9.82 -7.94 2.89
CA PRO A 180 -9.19 -7.71 4.18
C PRO A 180 -9.13 -9.00 5.00
N ASP A 181 -8.06 -9.18 5.76
CA ASP A 181 -7.91 -10.29 6.71
C ASP A 181 -8.94 -10.19 7.84
N GLN A 182 -9.30 -8.96 8.23
CA GLN A 182 -10.29 -8.68 9.25
C GLN A 182 -11.24 -7.55 8.82
N ASN A 183 -12.54 -7.74 9.08
CA ASN A 183 -13.51 -6.68 8.88
C ASN A 183 -13.26 -5.53 9.87
N GLY A 184 -13.22 -4.29 9.37
CA GLY A 184 -13.00 -3.12 10.21
C GLY A 184 -14.23 -2.65 11.00
N GLY A 185 -15.43 -3.15 10.68
CA GLY A 185 -16.68 -2.68 11.29
C GLY A 185 -16.91 -1.18 11.11
N ASP A 186 -17.54 -0.56 12.09
CA ASP A 186 -17.84 0.88 12.09
C ASP A 186 -16.61 1.75 12.43
N ASP A 187 -15.62 1.19 13.13
CA ASP A 187 -14.36 1.87 13.47
C ASP A 187 -13.13 1.00 13.18
N PRO A 188 -12.68 0.96 11.91
CA PRO A 188 -11.48 0.22 11.51
C PRO A 188 -10.21 0.68 12.22
N LEU A 189 -10.14 1.95 12.63
CA LEU A 189 -8.96 2.50 13.33
C LEU A 189 -8.89 1.95 14.75
N HIS A 190 -10.01 1.88 15.46
CA HIS A 190 -10.07 1.21 16.77
C HIS A 190 -9.66 -0.26 16.66
N VAL A 191 -10.19 -0.99 15.67
CA VAL A 191 -9.84 -2.41 15.45
C VAL A 191 -8.34 -2.58 15.21
N ALA A 192 -7.73 -1.73 14.38
CA ALA A 192 -6.29 -1.77 14.11
C ALA A 192 -5.43 -1.48 15.35
N ARG A 193 -5.82 -0.50 16.17
CA ARG A 193 -5.10 -0.19 17.42
C ARG A 193 -5.12 -1.38 18.37
N ARG A 194 -6.30 -1.98 18.59
CA ARG A 194 -6.46 -3.18 19.42
C ARG A 194 -5.63 -4.35 18.91
N TRP A 195 -5.56 -4.52 17.59
CA TRP A 195 -4.74 -5.58 17.00
C TRP A 195 -3.24 -5.38 17.30
N ILE A 196 -2.71 -4.17 17.10
CA ILE A 196 -1.31 -3.84 17.40
C ILE A 196 -1.00 -4.04 18.89
N GLU A 197 -1.88 -3.55 19.78
CA GLU A 197 -1.74 -3.74 21.24
C GLU A 197 -1.66 -5.23 21.62
N THR A 198 -2.43 -6.07 20.93
CA THR A 198 -2.42 -7.53 21.17
C THR A 198 -1.12 -8.17 20.71
N GLN A 199 -0.58 -7.78 19.54
CA GLN A 199 0.70 -8.30 19.05
C GLN A 199 1.86 -7.94 19.97
N ASP A 200 1.87 -6.71 20.46
CA ASP A 200 2.90 -6.23 21.37
C ASP A 200 2.84 -6.94 22.74
N ALA A 201 1.65 -7.22 23.26
CA ALA A 201 1.50 -8.06 24.46
C ALA A 201 2.03 -9.49 24.26
N LEU A 202 1.76 -10.11 23.10
CA LEU A 202 2.29 -11.44 22.75
C LEU A 202 3.81 -11.44 22.61
N GLY A 203 4.38 -10.40 22.01
CA GLY A 203 5.83 -10.26 21.84
C GLY A 203 6.59 -10.03 23.15
N GLN A 204 5.94 -9.42 24.16
CA GLN A 204 6.51 -9.23 25.49
C GLN A 204 6.39 -10.47 26.39
N GLY A 205 5.35 -11.29 26.22
CA GLY A 205 5.18 -12.54 26.98
C GLY A 205 6.06 -13.70 26.51
N ALA A 206 6.68 -13.59 25.32
CA ALA A 206 7.58 -14.59 24.75
C ALA A 206 9.07 -14.34 25.04
N ARG A 207 9.40 -13.30 25.81
CA ARG A 207 10.77 -12.92 26.22
C ARG A 207 11.05 -13.27 27.68
#